data_AF-A0A9E4M1E4-F1
#
_entry.id   AF-A0A9E4M1E4-F1
#
_cell.length_a   1.000
_cell.length_b   1.000
_cell.length_c   1.000
_cell.angle_alpha   90.00
_cell.angle_beta   90.00
_cell.angle_gamma   90.00
#
_symmetry.space_group_name_H-M   'P 1'
#
loop_
_entity.id
_entity.type
_entity.pdbx_description
1 polymer ?
#
loop_
_entity_poly.entity_id
_entity_poly.type
_entity_poly.pdbx_seq_one_letter_code
_entity_poly.pdbx_strand_id
1 'polypeptide(L)'
;MVCVRSCTTLKRAQRKLSRAKKGSESRRQKARALAKAHRREKERAVQADFRLAHRLVSTYDGIAVERLNVAAMLKTKMFSKQMSDQRWSALQAVLEYKAAKAGIRHV
;
A
#
# COMPACT_ATOMS: atom_id res chain seq x y z
N MET A 1 0.49 5.32 3.84
CA MET A 1 1.93 5.66 3.82
C MET A 1 2.60 4.66 2.89
N VAL A 2 3.15 5.07 1.74
CA VAL A 2 3.90 4.10 0.89
C VAL A 2 5.31 4.02 1.45
N CYS A 3 5.72 2.82 1.83
CA CYS A 3 7.00 2.59 2.46
C CYS A 3 8.16 2.84 1.49
N VAL A 4 8.73 4.04 1.59
CA VAL A 4 9.96 4.43 0.88
C VAL A 4 11.14 3.52 1.26
N ARG A 5 11.05 2.80 2.38
CA ARG A 5 12.11 1.95 2.93
C ARG A 5 12.12 0.52 2.40
N SER A 6 11.13 0.01 1.69
CA SER A 6 11.17 -1.33 1.07
C SER A 6 11.44 -1.26 -0.43
N CYS A 7 10.82 -0.32 -1.16
CA CYS A 7 10.98 -0.18 -2.60
C CYS A 7 12.36 0.37 -2.99
N THR A 8 13.20 -0.47 -3.61
CA THR A 8 14.55 -0.10 -4.08
C THR A 8 14.54 1.02 -5.12
N THR A 9 13.51 1.06 -5.96
CA THR A 9 13.24 2.11 -6.97
C THR A 9 13.05 3.48 -6.33
N LEU A 10 12.17 3.59 -5.33
CA LEU A 10 11.92 4.83 -4.58
C LEU A 10 13.17 5.29 -3.82
N LYS A 11 13.90 4.38 -3.17
CA LYS A 11 15.18 4.73 -2.52
C LYS A 11 16.18 5.33 -3.48
N ARG A 12 16.34 4.73 -4.67
CA ARG A 12 17.27 5.21 -5.70
C ARG A 12 16.85 6.59 -6.20
N ALA A 13 15.56 6.81 -6.46
CA ALA A 13 15.02 8.11 -6.87
C ALA A 13 15.24 9.18 -5.78
N GLN A 14 14.99 8.85 -4.51
CA GLN A 14 15.20 9.72 -3.36
C GLN A 14 16.68 10.10 -3.22
N ARG A 15 17.59 9.14 -3.31
CA ARG A 15 19.05 9.39 -3.26
C ARG A 15 19.51 10.29 -4.40
N LYS A 16 19.03 10.05 -5.63
CA LYS A 16 19.33 10.91 -6.80
C LYS A 16 18.85 12.35 -6.60
N LEU A 17 17.67 12.53 -6.01
CA LEU A 17 17.14 13.85 -5.68
C LEU A 17 17.97 14.56 -4.59
N SER A 18 18.33 13.82 -3.53
CA SER A 18 19.11 14.35 -2.40
C SER A 18 20.49 14.85 -2.82
N ARG A 19 21.13 14.18 -3.79
CA ARG A 19 22.44 14.55 -4.33
C ARG A 19 22.38 15.71 -5.35
N ALA A 20 21.19 16.14 -5.77
CA ALA A 20 21.06 17.20 -6.78
C ALA A 20 21.13 18.61 -6.17
N LYS A 21 21.86 19.52 -6.83
CA LYS A 21 22.02 20.93 -6.43
C LYS A 21 20.65 21.59 -6.22
N LYS A 22 20.45 22.21 -5.05
CA LYS A 22 19.24 22.98 -4.73
C LYS A 22 19.02 24.06 -5.81
N GLY A 23 17.77 24.27 -6.21
CA GLY A 23 17.39 25.26 -7.24
C GLY A 23 17.68 24.87 -8.70
N SER A 24 18.49 23.84 -8.97
CA SER A 24 18.80 23.44 -10.35
C SER A 24 17.60 22.83 -11.09
N GLU A 25 17.53 23.03 -12.41
CA GLU A 25 16.49 22.41 -13.26
C GLU A 25 16.57 20.88 -13.22
N SER A 26 17.79 20.31 -13.15
CA SER A 26 17.99 18.86 -12.98
C SER A 26 17.33 18.33 -11.69
N ARG A 27 17.35 19.10 -10.60
CA ARG A 27 16.68 18.72 -9.34
C ARG A 27 15.16 18.72 -9.51
N ARG A 28 14.59 19.71 -10.22
CA ARG A 28 13.14 19.74 -10.52
C ARG A 28 12.72 18.53 -11.36
N GLN A 29 13.49 18.16 -12.37
CA GLN A 29 13.25 16.95 -13.16
C GLN A 29 13.28 15.67 -12.30
N LYS A 30 14.27 15.53 -11.42
CA LYS A 30 14.38 14.40 -10.48
C LYS A 30 13.20 14.36 -9.49
N ALA A 31 12.73 15.51 -9.02
CA ALA A 31 11.56 15.58 -8.14
C ALA A 31 10.29 15.12 -8.85
N ARG A 32 10.09 15.52 -10.12
CA ARG A 32 8.99 15.01 -10.97
C ARG A 32 9.07 13.49 -11.14
N ALA A 33 10.27 12.95 -11.39
CA ALA A 33 10.47 11.51 -11.50
C ALA A 33 10.15 10.75 -10.20
N LEU A 34 10.56 11.30 -9.05
CA LEU A 34 10.21 10.75 -7.74
C LEU A 34 8.69 10.74 -7.50
N ALA A 35 8.00 11.84 -7.83
CA ALA A 35 6.55 11.92 -7.72
C ALA A 35 5.84 10.87 -8.60
N LYS A 36 6.29 10.68 -9.84
CA LYS A 36 5.80 9.61 -10.72
C LYS A 36 6.03 8.22 -10.12
N ALA A 37 7.20 7.98 -9.53
CA ALA A 37 7.47 6.70 -8.87
C ALA A 37 6.54 6.46 -7.67
N HIS A 38 6.29 7.48 -6.84
CA HIS A 38 5.32 7.36 -5.75
C HIS A 38 3.91 7.05 -6.24
N ARG A 39 3.47 7.72 -7.32
CA ARG A 39 2.17 7.44 -7.94
C ARG A 39 2.07 5.98 -8.38
N ARG A 40 3.08 5.48 -9.11
CA ARG A 40 3.12 4.09 -9.57
C ARG A 40 3.05 3.09 -8.42
N GLU A 41 3.80 3.31 -7.33
CA GLU A 41 3.73 2.37 -6.20
C GLU A 41 2.40 2.46 -5.43
N LYS A 42 1.77 3.63 -5.36
CA LYS A 42 0.40 3.74 -4.82
C LYS A 42 -0.58 2.94 -5.68
N GLU A 43 -0.52 3.09 -7.00
CA GLU A 43 -1.37 2.37 -7.95
C GLU A 43 -1.16 0.85 -7.85
N ARG A 44 0.09 0.39 -7.79
CA ARG A 44 0.40 -1.04 -7.60
C ARG A 44 -0.12 -1.59 -6.27
N ALA A 45 0.00 -0.84 -5.19
CA ALA A 45 -0.51 -1.25 -3.89
C ALA A 45 -2.04 -1.43 -3.92
N VAL A 46 -2.76 -0.46 -4.48
CA VAL A 46 -4.21 -0.55 -4.66
C VAL A 46 -4.59 -1.75 -5.53
N GLN A 47 -3.89 -1.97 -6.64
CA GLN A 47 -4.12 -3.14 -7.50
C GLN A 47 -3.82 -4.47 -6.81
N ALA A 48 -2.84 -4.52 -5.90
CA ALA A 48 -2.58 -5.70 -5.08
C ALA A 48 -3.75 -6.00 -4.14
N ASP A 49 -4.27 -4.97 -3.46
CA ASP A 49 -5.45 -5.08 -2.57
C ASP A 49 -6.66 -5.64 -3.34
N PHE A 50 -6.95 -5.08 -4.53
CA PHE A 50 -8.06 -5.56 -5.38
C PHE A 50 -7.87 -6.99 -5.88
N ARG A 51 -6.66 -7.37 -6.30
CA ARG A 51 -6.39 -8.74 -6.76
C ARG A 51 -6.52 -9.75 -5.63
N LEU A 52 -6.06 -9.40 -4.42
CA LEU A 52 -6.20 -10.25 -3.25
C LEU A 52 -7.67 -10.42 -2.87
N ALA A 53 -8.42 -9.32 -2.77
CA ALA A 53 -9.83 -9.36 -2.46
C ALA A 53 -10.64 -10.15 -3.49
N HIS A 54 -10.35 -9.95 -4.78
CA HIS A 54 -11.00 -10.70 -5.85
C HIS A 54 -10.72 -12.20 -5.74
N ARG A 55 -9.45 -12.57 -5.49
CA ARG A 55 -9.07 -13.97 -5.28
C ARG A 55 -9.83 -14.58 -4.11
N LEU A 56 -9.86 -13.92 -2.96
CA LEU A 56 -10.56 -14.42 -1.76
C LEU A 56 -12.06 -14.63 -2.04
N VAL A 57 -12.74 -13.63 -2.60
CA VAL A 57 -14.17 -13.69 -2.93
C VAL A 57 -14.48 -14.74 -4.00
N SER A 58 -13.55 -15.00 -4.94
CA SER A 58 -13.73 -16.03 -5.97
C SER A 58 -13.47 -17.46 -5.48
N THR A 59 -12.68 -17.61 -4.42
CA THR A 59 -12.23 -18.93 -3.94
C THR A 59 -13.08 -19.42 -2.77
N TYR A 60 -13.66 -18.51 -1.98
CA TYR A 60 -14.39 -18.85 -0.77
C TYR A 60 -15.80 -18.25 -0.80
N ASP A 61 -16.79 -19.06 -0.45
CA ASP A 61 -18.21 -18.65 -0.38
C ASP A 61 -18.54 -17.83 0.87
N GLY A 62 -17.62 -17.76 1.84
CA GLY A 62 -17.74 -16.99 3.07
C GLY A 62 -16.39 -16.49 3.56
N ILE A 63 -16.33 -15.24 4.00
CA ILE A 63 -15.10 -14.61 4.48
C ILE A 63 -15.37 -14.05 5.89
N ALA A 64 -14.66 -14.58 6.88
CA ALA A 64 -14.65 -14.03 8.23
C ALA A 64 -13.39 -13.20 8.44
N VAL A 65 -13.52 -11.95 8.89
CA VAL A 65 -12.38 -11.07 9.15
C VAL A 65 -12.25 -10.84 10.65
N GLU A 66 -11.19 -11.38 11.25
CA GLU A 66 -10.92 -11.14 12.66
C GLU A 66 -10.70 -9.65 12.95
N ARG A 67 -11.32 -9.16 14.04
CA ARG A 67 -11.06 -7.81 14.56
C ARG A 67 -9.68 -7.74 15.20
N LEU A 68 -8.67 -7.57 14.37
CA LEU A 68 -7.30 -7.27 14.82
C LEU A 68 -7.23 -5.85 15.39
N ASN A 69 -6.59 -5.69 16.56
CA ASN A 69 -6.27 -4.37 17.09
C ASN A 69 -5.07 -3.78 16.32
N VAL A 70 -5.33 -3.30 15.11
CA VAL A 70 -4.32 -2.72 14.21
C VAL A 70 -3.57 -1.56 14.89
N ALA A 71 -4.27 -0.76 15.71
CA ALA A 71 -3.66 0.35 16.42
C ALA A 71 -2.59 -0.10 17.43
N ALA A 72 -2.86 -1.18 18.18
CA ALA A 72 -1.87 -1.77 19.08
C ALA A 72 -0.70 -2.39 18.29
N MET A 73 -0.98 -3.11 17.20
CA MET A 73 0.06 -3.73 16.37
C MET A 73 0.98 -2.70 15.70
N LEU A 74 0.45 -1.53 15.33
CA LEU A 74 1.24 -0.41 14.80
C LEU A 74 2.18 0.22 15.83
N LYS A 75 1.85 0.12 17.13
CA LYS A 75 2.72 0.58 18.23
C LYS A 75 3.84 -0.41 18.53
N THR A 76 3.63 -1.70 18.25
CA THR A 76 4.63 -2.74 18.47
C THR A 76 5.72 -2.68 17.41
N LYS A 77 6.99 -2.59 17.84
CA LYS A 77 8.17 -2.48 16.96
C LYS A 77 8.28 -3.62 15.93
N MET A 78 7.87 -4.83 16.30
CA MET A 78 7.94 -6.02 15.43
C MET A 78 6.96 -5.95 14.24
N PHE A 79 5.70 -5.59 14.50
CA PHE A 79 4.64 -5.67 13.49
C PHE A 79 4.35 -4.34 12.78
N SER A 80 4.76 -3.21 13.38
CA SER A 80 4.50 -1.87 12.86
C SER A 80 4.83 -1.70 11.38
N LYS A 81 5.99 -2.19 10.93
CA LYS A 81 6.41 -2.09 9.53
C LYS A 81 5.53 -2.94 8.61
N GLN A 82 5.31 -4.21 8.95
CA GLN A 82 4.53 -5.12 8.12
C GLN A 82 3.07 -4.66 8.02
N MET A 83 2.47 -4.26 9.14
CA MET A 83 1.10 -3.76 9.19
C MET A 83 0.95 -2.44 8.42
N SER A 84 1.93 -1.53 8.54
CA SER A 84 1.93 -0.28 7.76
C SER A 84 2.06 -0.54 6.26
N ASP A 85 2.89 -1.51 5.88
CA ASP A 85 3.09 -1.90 4.47
C ASP A 85 1.86 -2.62 3.90
N GLN A 86 1.16 -3.42 4.71
CA GLN A 86 0.02 -4.26 4.29
C GLN A 86 -1.32 -3.55 4.18
N ARG A 87 -1.40 -2.23 4.43
CA ARG A 87 -2.61 -1.40 4.16
C ARG A 87 -3.93 -2.03 4.63
N TRP A 88 -3.93 -2.67 5.80
CA TRP A 88 -5.03 -3.51 6.29
C TRP A 88 -6.42 -2.86 6.22
N SER A 89 -6.56 -1.61 6.65
CA SER A 89 -7.83 -0.89 6.60
C SER A 89 -8.36 -0.67 5.17
N ALA A 90 -7.46 -0.45 4.21
CA ALA A 90 -7.85 -0.31 2.80
C ALA A 90 -8.28 -1.66 2.22
N LEU A 91 -7.60 -2.75 2.60
CA LEU A 91 -7.98 -4.10 2.19
C LEU A 91 -9.36 -4.48 2.71
N GLN A 92 -9.65 -4.18 3.98
CA GLN A 92 -10.94 -4.47 4.59
C GLN A 92 -12.08 -3.75 3.85
N ALA A 93 -11.93 -2.46 3.55
CA ALA A 93 -12.91 -1.71 2.76
C ALA A 93 -13.12 -2.29 1.34
N VAL A 94 -12.03 -2.73 0.68
CA VAL A 94 -12.11 -3.36 -0.65
C VAL A 94 -12.81 -4.72 -0.58
N LEU A 95 -12.56 -5.50 0.47
CA LEU A 95 -13.21 -6.78 0.72
C LEU A 95 -14.71 -6.61 0.99
N GLU A 96 -15.10 -5.70 1.88
CA GLU A 96 -16.50 -5.39 2.17
C GLU A 96 -17.24 -5.00 0.88
N TYR A 97 -16.65 -4.12 0.07
CA TYR A 97 -17.20 -3.72 -1.22
C TYR A 97 -17.38 -4.91 -2.18
N LYS A 98 -16.38 -5.81 -2.28
CA LYS A 98 -16.42 -6.97 -3.18
C LYS A 98 -17.37 -8.06 -2.69
N ALA A 99 -17.40 -8.33 -1.39
CA ALA A 99 -18.30 -9.30 -0.77
C ALA A 99 -19.75 -8.85 -0.92
N ALA A 100 -20.06 -7.58 -0.65
CA ALA A 100 -21.39 -7.02 -0.87
C ALA A 100 -21.83 -7.14 -2.33
N LYS A 101 -20.92 -6.89 -3.29
CA LYS A 101 -21.21 -7.05 -4.72
C LYS A 101 -21.45 -8.51 -5.13
N ALA A 102 -20.77 -9.46 -4.48
CA ALA A 102 -20.90 -10.89 -4.77
C ALA A 102 -22.06 -11.55 -4.02
N GLY A 103 -22.74 -10.84 -3.11
CA GLY A 103 -23.77 -11.43 -2.25
C GLY A 103 -23.21 -12.36 -1.17
N ILE A 104 -21.90 -12.33 -0.93
CA ILE A 104 -21.24 -13.19 0.06
C ILE A 104 -21.36 -12.55 1.44
N ARG A 105 -21.76 -13.36 2.43
CA ARG A 105 -21.84 -12.94 3.83
C ARG A 105 -20.41 -12.74 4.36
N HIS A 106 -20.08 -11.51 4.73
CA HIS A 106 -18.87 -11.17 5.49
C HIS A 106 -19.25 -11.05 6.97
N VAL A 107 -18.45 -11.64 7.86
CA VAL A 107 -18.66 -11.59 9.33
C VAL A 107 -17.39 -11.17 10.04
#